data_AF-A0A1F4QVX0-F1
#
_entry.id   AF-A0A1F4QVX0-F1
#
_cell.length_a   1.000
_cell.length_b   1.000
_cell.length_c   1.000
_cell.angle_alpha   90.00
_cell.angle_beta   90.00
_cell.angle_gamma   90.00
#
_symmetry.space_group_name_H-M   'P 1'
#
loop_
_entity.id
_entity.type
_entity.pdbx_description
1 polymer ?
#
loop_
_entity_poly.entity_id
_entity_poly.type
_entity_poly.pdbx_seq_one_letter_code
_entity_poly.pdbx_strand_id
1 'polypeptide(L)'
;MANKQIRQRVVDADVEAIKEIEAVISQRFEGDISRLKEEQELLKEDVRFATLIQRSQYDIAHAEFLRAVTLYQAKQSKSYRKNGKTWVAFCEEIGIPDRTADEIIKDIKPVLENFSAEFAKLFGVGLNKIRYLGKAISAGAAEIQDGVIVFEGEKIPLTPEYKDEIEAILDQLKDGLKEREDEAKAQKKASDRVATETHKELTKLQKQVDKLEGKAKGKGLTLEEDAFIQKIENLTTIFNGYLLQVDPERMNELIPSAEEGEEEDGEERKKKGKARREWVEPTPRMRAAYLAMMRNIKMQVLAYEDTAVIMHGNPVMCPEDAWKQPG
;
A
#
# COMPACT_ATOMS: atom_id res chain seq x y z
N MET A 1 -44.02 -5.55 -113.50
CA MET A 1 -44.24 -5.73 -112.05
C MET A 1 -43.47 -6.91 -111.43
N ALA A 2 -43.23 -8.02 -112.15
CA ALA A 2 -42.51 -9.20 -111.61
C ALA A 2 -41.07 -8.93 -111.12
N ASN A 3 -40.30 -8.07 -111.80
CA ASN A 3 -38.89 -7.81 -111.45
C ASN A 3 -38.72 -7.03 -110.12
N LYS A 4 -39.76 -6.27 -109.70
CA LYS A 4 -39.77 -5.57 -108.40
C LYS A 4 -40.02 -6.52 -107.23
N GLN A 5 -40.84 -7.56 -107.43
CA GLN A 5 -41.10 -8.58 -106.41
C GLN A 5 -39.90 -9.51 -106.19
N ILE A 6 -39.13 -9.83 -107.23
CA ILE A 6 -37.91 -10.65 -107.11
C ILE A 6 -36.83 -9.89 -106.33
N ARG A 7 -36.59 -8.60 -106.66
CA ARG A 7 -35.63 -7.77 -105.89
C ARG A 7 -36.03 -7.62 -104.43
N GLN A 8 -37.32 -7.45 -104.13
CA GLN A 8 -37.80 -7.36 -102.75
C GLN A 8 -37.51 -8.65 -101.97
N ARG A 9 -37.78 -9.83 -102.56
CA ARG A 9 -37.51 -11.12 -101.91
C ARG A 9 -36.02 -11.38 -101.66
N VAL A 10 -35.13 -10.93 -102.56
CA VAL A 10 -33.68 -11.05 -102.36
C VAL A 10 -33.22 -10.15 -101.22
N VAL A 11 -33.70 -8.91 -101.18
CA VAL A 11 -33.40 -7.98 -100.07
C VAL A 11 -33.93 -8.51 -98.73
N ASP A 12 -35.13 -9.09 -98.70
CA ASP A 12 -35.71 -9.65 -97.48
C ASP A 12 -34.89 -10.86 -96.98
N ALA A 13 -34.40 -11.72 -97.87
CA ALA A 13 -33.55 -12.87 -97.53
C ALA A 13 -32.15 -12.45 -97.04
N ASP A 14 -31.54 -11.44 -97.67
CA ASP A 14 -30.25 -10.89 -97.23
C ASP A 14 -30.37 -10.23 -95.84
N VAL A 15 -31.49 -9.54 -95.57
CA VAL A 15 -31.77 -8.96 -94.25
C VAL A 15 -31.99 -10.04 -93.19
N GLU A 16 -32.64 -11.15 -93.53
CA GLU A 16 -32.82 -12.28 -92.62
C GLU A 16 -31.48 -12.96 -92.30
N ALA A 17 -30.63 -13.19 -93.31
CA ALA A 17 -29.29 -13.74 -93.12
C ALA A 17 -28.39 -12.82 -92.27
N ILE A 18 -28.46 -11.49 -92.47
CA ILE A 18 -27.72 -10.53 -91.64
C ILE A 18 -28.20 -10.59 -90.18
N LYS A 19 -29.51 -10.70 -89.94
CA LYS A 19 -30.06 -10.82 -88.57
C LYS A 19 -29.63 -12.13 -87.90
N GLU A 20 -29.58 -13.24 -88.64
CA GLU A 20 -29.09 -14.51 -88.11
C GLU A 20 -27.60 -14.43 -87.76
N ILE A 21 -26.78 -13.81 -88.62
CA ILE A 21 -25.36 -13.57 -88.35
C ILE A 21 -25.19 -12.67 -87.11
N GLU A 22 -25.95 -11.58 -87.00
CA GLU A 22 -25.92 -10.67 -85.86
C GLU A 22 -26.35 -11.37 -84.56
N ALA A 23 -27.36 -12.25 -84.62
CA ALA A 23 -27.80 -13.05 -83.47
C ALA A 23 -26.71 -14.03 -83.00
N VAL A 24 -26.07 -14.75 -83.93
CA VAL A 24 -24.97 -15.68 -83.61
C VAL A 24 -23.76 -14.92 -83.04
N ILE A 25 -23.43 -13.77 -83.60
CA ILE A 25 -22.35 -12.90 -83.11
C ILE A 25 -22.66 -12.38 -81.71
N SER A 26 -23.87 -11.89 -81.48
CA SER A 26 -24.31 -11.38 -80.17
C SER A 26 -24.31 -12.47 -79.12
N GLN A 27 -24.83 -13.66 -79.44
CA GLN A 27 -24.82 -14.81 -78.54
C GLN A 27 -23.39 -15.23 -78.16
N ARG A 28 -22.45 -15.22 -79.12
CA ARG A 28 -21.04 -15.52 -78.86
C ARG A 28 -20.39 -14.45 -77.97
N PHE A 29 -20.65 -13.17 -78.23
CA PHE A 29 -20.15 -12.08 -77.41
C PHE A 29 -20.72 -12.12 -75.99
N GLU A 30 -22.01 -12.42 -75.81
CA GLU A 30 -22.63 -12.59 -74.50
C GLU A 30 -21.99 -13.75 -73.73
N GLY A 31 -21.68 -14.86 -74.42
CA GLY A 31 -20.95 -16.00 -73.85
C GLY A 31 -19.54 -15.64 -73.42
N ASP A 32 -18.78 -14.94 -74.27
CA ASP A 32 -17.42 -14.48 -73.94
C ASP A 32 -17.41 -13.45 -72.81
N ILE A 33 -18.38 -12.52 -72.77
CA ILE A 33 -18.55 -11.56 -71.66
C ILE A 33 -18.87 -12.29 -70.36
N SER A 34 -19.74 -13.30 -70.40
CA SER A 34 -20.09 -14.08 -69.21
C SER A 34 -18.88 -14.84 -68.67
N ARG A 35 -18.12 -15.50 -69.54
CA ARG A 35 -16.87 -16.18 -69.17
C ARG A 35 -15.83 -15.22 -68.59
N LEU A 36 -15.62 -14.04 -69.20
CA LEU A 36 -14.68 -13.04 -68.69
C LEU A 36 -15.10 -12.49 -67.32
N LYS A 37 -16.40 -12.33 -67.06
CA LYS A 37 -16.90 -11.92 -65.75
C LYS A 37 -16.66 -12.99 -64.69
N GLU A 38 -16.90 -14.26 -65.01
CA GLU A 38 -16.59 -15.37 -64.12
C GLU A 38 -15.09 -15.45 -63.80
N GLU A 39 -14.22 -15.33 -64.82
CA GLU A 39 -12.76 -15.27 -64.63
C GLU A 39 -12.35 -14.07 -63.77
N GLN A 40 -12.96 -12.89 -63.96
CA GLN A 40 -12.69 -11.72 -63.12
C GLN A 40 -13.13 -11.90 -61.67
N GLU A 41 -14.27 -12.53 -61.40
CA GLU A 41 -14.71 -12.80 -60.03
C GLU A 41 -13.79 -13.82 -59.35
N LEU A 42 -13.37 -14.88 -60.05
CA LEU A 42 -12.37 -15.84 -59.55
C LEU A 42 -11.03 -15.13 -59.21
N LEU A 43 -10.55 -14.26 -60.10
CA LEU A 43 -9.33 -13.48 -59.83
C LEU A 43 -9.48 -12.55 -58.62
N LYS A 44 -10.64 -11.92 -58.43
CA LYS A 44 -10.91 -11.08 -57.25
C LYS A 44 -10.91 -11.91 -55.97
N GLU A 45 -11.48 -13.12 -56.01
CA GLU A 45 -11.46 -14.04 -54.89
C GLU A 45 -10.04 -14.48 -54.53
N ASP A 46 -9.23 -14.86 -55.53
CA ASP A 46 -7.81 -15.23 -55.33
C ASP A 46 -7.00 -14.09 -54.70
N VAL A 47 -7.15 -12.86 -55.20
CA VAL A 47 -6.48 -11.68 -54.63
C VAL A 47 -6.92 -11.43 -53.19
N ARG A 48 -8.21 -11.61 -52.88
CA ARG A 48 -8.72 -11.49 -51.50
C ARG A 48 -8.10 -12.54 -50.59
N PHE A 49 -8.06 -13.81 -51.01
CA PHE A 49 -7.44 -14.88 -50.22
C PHE A 49 -5.94 -14.66 -50.03
N ALA A 50 -5.22 -14.26 -51.08
CA ALA A 50 -3.81 -13.92 -50.98
C ALA A 50 -3.56 -12.78 -49.97
N THR A 51 -4.41 -11.74 -49.99
CA THR A 51 -4.34 -10.63 -49.04
C THR A 51 -4.61 -11.08 -47.60
N LEU A 52 -5.61 -11.95 -47.40
CA LEU A 52 -5.92 -12.51 -46.08
C LEU A 52 -4.78 -13.37 -45.53
N ILE A 53 -4.14 -14.18 -46.38
CA ILE A 53 -2.97 -14.99 -46.01
C ILE A 53 -1.79 -14.07 -45.62
N GLN A 54 -1.51 -13.03 -46.42
CA GLN A 54 -0.45 -12.06 -46.11
C GLN A 54 -0.69 -11.35 -44.78
N ARG A 55 -1.94 -10.94 -44.52
CA ARG A 55 -2.31 -10.33 -43.23
C ARG A 55 -2.10 -11.29 -42.06
N SER A 56 -2.53 -12.54 -42.19
CA SER A 56 -2.32 -13.57 -41.16
C SER A 56 -0.83 -13.79 -40.87
N GLN A 57 0.00 -13.86 -41.91
CA GLN A 57 1.46 -13.97 -41.76
C GLN A 57 2.07 -12.75 -41.07
N TYR A 58 1.61 -11.55 -41.42
CA TYR A 58 2.02 -10.31 -40.74
C TYR A 58 1.63 -10.33 -39.26
N ASP A 59 0.40 -10.72 -38.94
CA ASP A 59 -0.10 -10.79 -37.55
C ASP A 59 0.71 -11.79 -36.71
N ILE A 60 1.08 -12.94 -37.29
CA ILE A 60 1.96 -13.94 -36.66
C ILE A 60 3.35 -13.34 -36.39
N ALA A 61 3.99 -12.75 -37.42
CA ALA A 61 5.31 -12.16 -37.29
C ALA A 61 5.33 -11.00 -36.27
N HIS A 62 4.29 -10.18 -36.26
CA HIS A 62 4.12 -9.09 -35.30
C HIS A 62 3.96 -9.62 -33.87
N ALA A 63 3.16 -10.68 -33.67
CA ALA A 63 3.01 -11.31 -32.35
C ALA A 63 4.33 -11.95 -31.86
N GLU A 64 5.08 -12.61 -32.74
CA GLU A 64 6.41 -13.17 -32.44
C GLU A 64 7.40 -12.08 -32.05
N PHE A 65 7.40 -10.95 -32.79
CA PHE A 65 8.20 -9.79 -32.46
C PHE A 65 7.85 -9.23 -31.08
N LEU A 66 6.56 -9.00 -30.77
CA LEU A 66 6.14 -8.52 -29.46
C LEU A 66 6.53 -9.48 -28.33
N ARG A 67 6.44 -10.79 -28.56
CA ARG A 67 6.90 -11.81 -27.61
C ARG A 67 8.40 -11.68 -27.35
N ALA A 68 9.20 -11.57 -28.41
CA ALA A 68 10.65 -11.40 -28.32
C ALA A 68 11.05 -10.10 -27.60
N VAL A 69 10.36 -8.98 -27.87
CA VAL A 69 10.55 -7.71 -27.16
C VAL A 69 10.21 -7.85 -25.68
N THR A 70 9.10 -8.54 -25.36
CA THR A 70 8.68 -8.76 -23.98
C THR A 70 9.70 -9.62 -23.21
N LEU A 71 10.26 -10.65 -23.85
CA LEU A 71 11.35 -11.47 -23.29
C LEU A 71 12.60 -10.63 -23.01
N TYR A 72 13.00 -9.81 -23.98
CA TYR A 72 14.12 -8.88 -23.84
C TYR A 72 13.90 -7.94 -22.63
N GLN A 73 12.72 -7.33 -22.53
CA GLN A 73 12.37 -6.44 -21.42
C GLN A 73 12.33 -7.16 -20.07
N ALA A 74 11.77 -8.37 -19.99
CA ALA A 74 11.74 -9.17 -18.77
C ALA A 74 13.16 -9.52 -18.30
N LYS A 75 14.06 -9.88 -19.23
CA LYS A 75 15.46 -10.20 -18.93
C LYS A 75 16.23 -8.97 -18.46
N GLN A 76 16.09 -7.83 -19.14
CA GLN A 76 16.76 -6.57 -18.79
C GLN A 76 16.29 -6.01 -17.45
N SER A 77 14.98 -5.95 -17.22
CA SER A 77 14.39 -5.42 -16.00
C SER A 77 14.52 -6.35 -14.79
N LYS A 78 14.89 -7.62 -15.02
CA LYS A 78 14.89 -8.69 -14.02
C LYS A 78 13.54 -8.80 -13.29
N SER A 79 12.43 -8.50 -13.97
CA SER A 79 11.08 -8.48 -13.37
C SER A 79 10.70 -9.82 -12.76
N TYR A 80 11.15 -10.93 -13.35
CA TYR A 80 10.96 -12.29 -12.84
C TYR A 80 11.50 -12.51 -11.42
N ARG A 81 12.52 -11.75 -10.99
CA ARG A 81 13.05 -11.83 -9.62
C ARG A 81 12.10 -11.28 -8.57
N LYS A 82 11.16 -10.40 -8.94
CA LYS A 82 10.15 -9.88 -8.00
C LYS A 82 9.25 -10.99 -7.45
N ASN A 83 9.07 -12.06 -8.23
CA ASN A 83 8.30 -13.24 -7.85
C ASN A 83 9.19 -14.37 -7.30
N GLY A 84 10.46 -14.10 -6.98
CA GLY A 84 11.41 -15.10 -6.49
C GLY A 84 11.84 -16.16 -7.52
N LYS A 85 11.47 -15.99 -8.80
CA LYS A 85 11.78 -16.97 -9.85
C LYS A 85 13.19 -16.76 -10.41
N THR A 86 13.82 -17.85 -10.87
CA THR A 86 15.01 -17.79 -11.72
C THR A 86 14.61 -17.51 -13.17
N TRP A 87 15.56 -17.14 -14.03
CA TRP A 87 15.27 -16.94 -15.47
C TRP A 87 14.75 -18.22 -16.12
N VAL A 88 15.35 -19.37 -15.78
CA VAL A 88 14.94 -20.68 -16.28
C VAL A 88 13.50 -21.01 -15.89
N ALA A 89 13.13 -20.82 -14.61
CA ALA A 89 11.77 -21.07 -14.14
C ALA A 89 10.73 -20.13 -14.78
N PHE A 90 11.11 -18.89 -15.08
CA PHE A 90 10.25 -17.95 -15.82
C PHE A 90 10.06 -18.40 -17.27
N CYS A 91 11.12 -18.83 -17.96
CA CYS A 91 11.06 -19.35 -19.33
C CYS A 91 10.22 -20.64 -19.42
N GLU A 92 10.36 -21.55 -18.44
CA GLU A 92 9.56 -22.77 -18.35
C GLU A 92 8.07 -22.48 -18.17
N GLU A 93 7.71 -21.51 -17.32
CA GLU A 93 6.31 -21.08 -17.10
C GLU A 93 5.63 -20.56 -18.37
N ILE A 94 6.35 -19.84 -19.22
CA ILE A 94 5.84 -19.32 -20.49
C ILE A 94 5.96 -20.33 -21.66
N GLY A 95 6.41 -21.56 -21.38
CA GLY A 95 6.56 -22.63 -22.36
C GLY A 95 7.67 -22.40 -23.38
N ILE A 96 8.77 -21.74 -22.99
CA ILE A 96 9.93 -21.51 -23.86
C ILE A 96 11.17 -22.07 -23.18
N PRO A 97 11.97 -22.92 -23.84
CA PRO A 97 13.28 -23.29 -23.33
C PRO A 97 14.17 -22.06 -23.12
N ASP A 98 14.90 -21.99 -22.01
CA ASP A 98 15.76 -20.86 -21.64
C ASP A 98 16.79 -20.52 -22.74
N ARG A 99 17.38 -21.54 -23.38
CA ARG A 99 18.29 -21.38 -24.52
C ARG A 99 17.64 -20.71 -25.72
N THR A 100 16.43 -21.13 -26.08
CA THR A 100 15.68 -20.55 -27.20
C THR A 100 15.29 -19.10 -26.90
N ALA A 101 14.87 -18.80 -25.66
CA ALA A 101 14.62 -17.43 -25.24
C ALA A 101 15.87 -16.56 -25.36
N ASP A 102 17.04 -17.09 -24.99
CA ASP A 102 18.32 -16.39 -25.09
C ASP A 102 18.78 -16.15 -26.53
N GLU A 103 18.53 -17.09 -27.44
CA GLU A 103 18.77 -16.95 -28.89
C GLU A 103 17.85 -15.89 -29.50
N ILE A 104 16.54 -15.94 -29.22
CA ILE A 104 15.58 -14.92 -29.66
C ILE A 104 16.00 -13.52 -29.19
N ILE A 105 16.43 -13.41 -27.93
CA ILE A 105 16.92 -12.15 -27.35
C ILE A 105 18.19 -11.67 -28.05
N LYS A 106 19.09 -12.58 -28.42
CA LYS A 106 20.34 -12.27 -29.13
C LYS A 106 20.04 -11.71 -30.52
N ASP A 107 19.08 -12.30 -31.23
CA ASP A 107 18.74 -11.91 -32.60
C ASP A 107 17.94 -10.61 -32.66
N ILE A 108 17.04 -10.37 -31.69
CA ILE A 108 16.24 -9.13 -31.67
C ILE A 108 17.01 -7.93 -31.14
N LYS A 109 18.05 -8.14 -30.33
CA LYS A 109 18.85 -7.06 -29.75
C LYS A 109 19.38 -6.06 -30.79
N PRO A 110 20.06 -6.47 -31.89
CA PRO A 110 20.53 -5.51 -32.89
C PRO A 110 19.38 -4.78 -33.59
N VAL A 111 18.24 -5.42 -33.82
CA VAL A 111 17.05 -4.78 -34.40
C VAL A 111 16.54 -3.68 -33.47
N LEU A 112 16.44 -3.96 -32.17
CA LEU A 112 16.02 -2.98 -31.17
C LEU A 112 17.03 -1.85 -30.99
N GLU A 113 18.32 -2.15 -31.01
CA GLU A 113 19.39 -1.13 -30.92
C GLU A 113 19.40 -0.23 -32.17
N ASN A 114 19.21 -0.80 -33.36
CA ASN A 114 19.12 -0.02 -34.59
C ASN A 114 17.82 0.80 -34.64
N PHE A 115 16.68 0.20 -34.29
CA PHE A 115 15.41 0.92 -34.18
C PHE A 115 15.52 2.06 -33.18
N SER A 116 16.11 1.81 -32.01
CA SER A 116 16.40 2.82 -30.99
C SER A 116 17.24 3.96 -31.55
N ALA A 117 18.29 3.65 -32.29
CA ALA A 117 19.19 4.64 -32.87
C ALA A 117 18.49 5.48 -33.95
N GLU A 118 17.79 4.84 -34.89
CA GLU A 118 17.04 5.53 -35.95
C GLU A 118 15.87 6.35 -35.40
N PHE A 119 15.17 5.82 -34.40
CA PHE A 119 14.10 6.55 -33.70
C PHE A 119 14.65 7.77 -32.95
N ALA A 120 15.80 7.64 -32.28
CA ALA A 120 16.47 8.77 -31.65
C ALA A 120 16.94 9.82 -32.66
N LYS A 121 17.35 9.41 -33.87
CA LYS A 121 17.68 10.35 -34.97
C LYS A 121 16.44 11.06 -35.48
N LEU A 122 15.36 10.32 -35.73
CA LEU A 122 14.12 10.86 -36.31
C LEU A 122 13.44 11.87 -35.39
N PHE A 123 13.34 11.54 -34.10
CA PHE A 123 12.64 12.39 -33.13
C PHE A 123 13.59 13.31 -32.37
N GLY A 124 14.91 13.21 -32.59
CA GLY A 124 15.92 13.94 -31.83
C GLY A 124 16.02 13.54 -30.36
N VAL A 125 15.12 12.68 -29.86
CA VAL A 125 14.97 12.32 -28.45
C VAL A 125 15.24 10.83 -28.28
N GLY A 126 16.16 10.48 -27.38
CA GLY A 126 16.47 9.07 -27.09
C GLY A 126 15.30 8.32 -26.43
N LEU A 127 15.16 7.02 -26.74
CA LEU A 127 14.12 6.14 -26.16
C LEU A 127 14.03 6.20 -24.62
N ASN A 128 15.17 6.38 -23.94
CA ASN A 128 15.18 6.53 -22.48
C ASN A 128 14.35 7.73 -22.01
N LYS A 129 14.44 8.88 -22.70
CA LYS A 129 13.66 10.09 -22.37
C LYS A 129 12.17 9.86 -22.67
N ILE A 130 11.84 9.18 -23.77
CA ILE A 130 10.45 8.82 -24.12
C ILE A 130 9.84 7.83 -23.11
N ARG A 131 10.65 6.94 -22.53
CA ARG A 131 10.20 6.09 -21.42
C ARG A 131 9.85 6.91 -20.17
N TYR A 132 10.59 7.98 -19.87
CA TYR A 132 10.24 8.89 -18.77
C TYR A 132 8.96 9.66 -19.07
N LEU A 133 8.75 10.09 -20.31
CA LEU A 133 7.49 10.69 -20.76
C LEU A 133 6.32 9.73 -20.54
N GLY A 134 6.44 8.47 -20.97
CA GLY A 134 5.40 7.45 -20.76
C GLY A 134 5.09 7.19 -19.29
N LYS A 135 6.11 7.20 -18.41
CA LYS A 135 5.91 7.13 -16.96
C LYS A 135 5.19 8.35 -16.41
N ALA A 136 5.57 9.55 -16.85
CA ALA A 136 4.94 10.80 -16.44
C ALA A 136 3.46 10.83 -16.85
N ILE A 137 3.15 10.37 -18.06
CA ILE A 137 1.76 10.23 -18.55
C ILE A 137 0.97 9.23 -17.70
N SER A 138 1.55 8.06 -17.44
CA SER A 138 0.88 7.04 -16.61
C SER A 138 0.64 7.50 -15.17
N ALA A 139 1.47 8.42 -14.67
CA ALA A 139 1.34 9.03 -13.34
C ALA A 139 0.40 10.26 -13.34
N GLY A 140 -0.15 10.65 -14.48
CA GLY A 140 -0.98 11.85 -14.63
C GLY A 140 -0.22 13.18 -14.50
N ALA A 141 1.12 13.14 -14.60
CA ALA A 141 1.96 14.35 -14.55
C ALA A 141 2.08 15.05 -15.91
N ALA A 142 1.82 14.35 -17.00
CA ALA A 142 1.81 14.88 -18.36
C ALA A 142 0.64 14.28 -19.14
N GLU A 143 0.16 14.98 -20.17
CA GLU A 143 -0.86 14.47 -21.08
C GLU A 143 -0.43 14.67 -22.53
N ILE A 144 -0.77 13.75 -23.42
CA ILE A 144 -0.60 13.94 -24.87
C ILE A 144 -1.99 14.16 -25.46
N GLN A 145 -2.25 15.37 -25.93
CA GLN A 145 -3.48 15.74 -26.62
C GLN A 145 -3.13 16.30 -28.00
N ASP A 146 -3.72 15.74 -29.07
CA ASP A 146 -3.59 16.24 -30.45
C ASP A 146 -2.15 16.49 -30.94
N GLY A 147 -1.20 15.61 -30.56
CA GLY A 147 0.21 15.76 -30.93
C GLY A 147 0.97 16.85 -30.16
N VAL A 148 0.39 17.30 -29.04
CA VAL A 148 0.97 18.29 -28.14
C VAL A 148 1.14 17.65 -26.77
N ILE A 149 2.34 17.80 -26.18
CA ILE A 149 2.59 17.43 -24.79
C ILE A 149 2.07 18.58 -23.91
N VAL A 150 1.15 18.27 -23.01
CA VAL A 150 0.69 19.17 -21.95
C VAL A 150 1.42 18.82 -20.67
N PHE A 151 2.29 19.70 -20.20
CA PHE A 151 3.04 19.54 -18.95
C PHE A 151 2.91 20.82 -18.11
N GLU A 152 2.38 20.71 -16.89
CA GLU A 152 2.14 21.86 -15.99
C GLU A 152 1.32 23.02 -16.62
N GLY A 153 0.52 22.73 -17.64
CA GLY A 153 -0.28 23.72 -18.37
C GLY A 153 0.42 24.32 -19.60
N GLU A 154 1.72 24.04 -19.80
CA GLU A 154 2.44 24.36 -21.02
C GLU A 154 2.13 23.35 -22.10
N LYS A 155 1.95 23.83 -23.34
CA LYS A 155 1.57 23.05 -24.51
C LYS A 155 2.72 23.05 -25.51
N ILE A 156 3.42 21.93 -25.64
CA ILE A 156 4.59 21.82 -26.52
C ILE A 156 4.30 20.89 -27.70
N PRO A 157 4.33 21.43 -28.94
CA PRO A 157 4.12 20.62 -30.14
C PRO A 157 5.23 19.57 -30.29
N LEU A 158 4.86 18.34 -30.65
CA LEU A 158 5.81 17.27 -31.01
C LEU A 158 6.40 17.50 -32.41
N THR A 159 7.06 18.65 -32.60
CA THR A 159 7.75 18.98 -33.86
C THR A 159 9.26 19.14 -33.64
N PRO A 160 10.10 18.86 -34.66
CA PRO A 160 11.56 18.90 -34.51
C PRO A 160 12.11 20.26 -34.07
N GLU A 161 11.36 21.34 -34.29
CA GLU A 161 11.75 22.72 -33.95
C GLU A 161 11.78 22.95 -32.44
N TYR A 162 10.95 22.24 -31.67
CA TYR A 162 10.85 22.36 -30.20
C TYR A 162 11.69 21.29 -29.48
N LYS A 163 12.69 20.72 -30.16
CA LYS A 163 13.52 19.65 -29.61
C LYS A 163 14.16 20.02 -28.28
N ASP A 164 14.76 21.22 -28.18
CA ASP A 164 15.47 21.64 -26.97
C ASP A 164 14.50 21.85 -25.79
N GLU A 165 13.28 22.33 -26.04
CA GLU A 165 12.22 22.47 -25.04
C GLU A 165 11.70 21.12 -24.56
N ILE A 166 11.44 20.19 -25.49
CA ILE A 166 11.07 18.81 -25.18
C ILE A 166 12.17 18.16 -24.32
N GLU A 167 13.44 18.35 -24.68
CA GLU A 167 14.56 17.82 -23.92
C GLU A 167 14.63 18.38 -22.50
N ALA A 168 14.44 19.71 -22.34
CA ALA A 168 14.45 20.37 -21.03
C ALA A 168 13.35 19.84 -20.11
N ILE A 169 12.12 19.66 -20.61
CA ILE A 169 11.02 19.11 -19.83
C ILE A 169 11.25 17.64 -19.47
N LEU A 170 11.80 16.85 -20.39
CA LEU A 170 12.10 15.46 -20.11
C LEU A 170 13.17 15.32 -19.02
N ASP A 171 14.13 16.24 -18.97
CA ASP A 171 15.14 16.28 -17.91
C ASP A 171 14.54 16.75 -16.58
N GLN A 172 13.66 17.76 -16.58
CA GLN A 172 12.88 18.15 -15.39
C GLN A 172 12.01 17.01 -14.85
N LEU A 173 11.29 16.31 -15.73
CA LEU A 173 10.47 15.14 -15.38
C LEU A 173 11.30 14.02 -14.78
N LYS A 174 12.49 13.77 -15.32
CA LYS A 174 13.41 12.75 -14.83
C LYS A 174 13.91 13.08 -13.43
N ASP A 175 14.28 14.34 -13.18
CA ASP A 175 14.74 14.78 -11.87
C ASP A 175 13.61 14.75 -10.84
N GLY A 176 12.41 15.23 -11.20
CA GLY A 176 11.24 15.15 -10.34
C GLY A 176 10.80 13.71 -10.01
N LEU A 177 10.87 12.78 -10.98
CA LEU A 177 10.61 11.36 -10.72
C LEU A 177 11.67 10.73 -9.81
N LYS A 178 12.94 11.12 -9.95
CA LYS A 178 14.02 10.63 -9.10
C LYS A 178 13.86 11.12 -7.66
N GLU A 179 13.52 12.40 -7.48
CA GLU A 179 13.22 12.98 -6.17
C GLU A 179 12.06 12.25 -5.48
N ARG A 180 10.93 12.06 -6.20
CA ARG A 180 9.79 11.28 -5.68
C ARG A 180 10.15 9.83 -5.34
N GLU A 181 10.98 9.17 -6.15
CA GLU A 181 11.45 7.81 -5.85
C GLU A 181 12.32 7.78 -4.58
N ASP A 182 13.18 8.77 -4.37
CA ASP A 182 14.05 8.84 -3.21
C ASP A 182 13.27 9.24 -1.94
N GLU A 183 12.29 10.15 -2.05
CA GLU A 183 11.32 10.44 -0.98
C GLU A 183 10.50 9.20 -0.61
N ALA A 184 9.97 8.46 -1.61
CA ALA A 184 9.21 7.24 -1.36
C ALA A 184 10.07 6.15 -0.68
N LYS A 185 11.35 6.02 -1.06
CA LYS A 185 12.29 5.11 -0.39
C LYS A 185 12.56 5.57 1.05
N ALA A 186 12.74 6.86 1.28
CA ALA A 186 12.96 7.42 2.61
C ALA A 186 11.74 7.21 3.51
N GLN A 187 10.54 7.47 3.00
CA GLN A 187 9.28 7.25 3.67
C GLN A 187 9.06 5.77 3.99
N LYS A 188 9.32 4.87 3.03
CA LYS A 188 9.24 3.42 3.25
C LYS A 188 10.21 2.98 4.36
N LYS A 189 11.46 3.45 4.33
CA LYS A 189 12.47 3.14 5.36
C LYS A 189 12.06 3.67 6.74
N ALA A 190 11.46 4.84 6.82
CA ALA A 190 10.93 5.39 8.07
C ALA A 190 9.74 4.54 8.58
N SER A 191 8.81 4.18 7.69
CA SER A 191 7.68 3.30 8.02
C SER A 191 8.13 1.93 8.49
N ASP A 192 9.10 1.30 7.81
CA ASP A 192 9.67 0.01 8.19
C ASP A 192 10.31 0.07 9.59
N ARG A 193 10.99 1.17 9.94
CA ARG A 193 11.55 1.38 11.29
C ARG A 193 10.44 1.41 12.34
N VAL A 194 9.41 2.22 12.14
CA VAL A 194 8.25 2.33 13.04
C VAL A 194 7.55 0.96 13.17
N ALA A 195 7.37 0.23 12.07
CA ALA A 195 6.78 -1.10 12.09
C ALA A 195 7.63 -2.09 12.91
N THR A 196 8.96 -2.04 12.78
CA THR A 196 9.84 -2.92 13.58
C THR A 196 9.86 -2.55 15.07
N GLU A 197 9.77 -1.27 15.40
CA GLU A 197 9.70 -0.79 16.79
C GLU A 197 8.38 -1.18 17.44
N THR A 198 7.25 -0.92 16.77
CA THR A 198 5.92 -1.32 17.25
C THR A 198 5.81 -2.84 17.43
N HIS A 199 6.38 -3.64 16.51
CA HIS A 199 6.40 -5.10 16.66
C HIS A 199 7.22 -5.56 17.88
N LYS A 200 8.37 -4.91 18.16
CA LYS A 200 9.17 -5.19 19.37
C LYS A 200 8.40 -4.85 20.65
N GLU A 201 7.69 -3.73 20.68
CA GLU A 201 6.88 -3.32 21.83
C GLU A 201 5.70 -4.26 22.05
N LEU A 202 4.98 -4.63 20.99
CA LEU A 202 3.91 -5.63 21.06
C LEU A 202 4.41 -6.97 21.60
N THR A 203 5.58 -7.42 21.14
CA THR A 203 6.19 -8.66 21.65
C THR A 203 6.55 -8.57 23.13
N LYS A 204 6.99 -7.41 23.61
CA LYS A 204 7.27 -7.18 25.05
C LYS A 204 5.98 -7.17 25.87
N LEU A 205 4.95 -6.47 25.40
CA LEU A 205 3.64 -6.41 26.05
C LEU A 205 3.00 -7.79 26.12
N GLN A 206 3.06 -8.58 25.04
CA GLN A 206 2.57 -9.96 25.03
C GLN A 206 3.25 -10.81 26.10
N LYS A 207 4.59 -10.76 26.20
CA LYS A 207 5.33 -11.48 27.25
C LYS A 207 4.96 -11.04 28.67
N GLN A 208 4.65 -9.75 28.86
CA GLN A 208 4.21 -9.24 30.16
C GLN A 208 2.81 -9.77 30.51
N VAL A 209 1.89 -9.78 29.54
CA VAL A 209 0.56 -10.39 29.70
C VAL A 209 0.70 -11.86 30.04
N ASP A 210 1.46 -12.63 29.27
CA ASP A 210 1.67 -14.08 29.52
C ASP A 210 2.27 -14.34 30.92
N LYS A 211 3.19 -13.47 31.39
CA LYS A 211 3.78 -13.58 32.72
C LYS A 211 2.78 -13.25 33.84
N LEU A 212 1.93 -12.24 33.64
CA LEU A 212 0.88 -11.90 34.60
C LEU A 212 -0.18 -12.99 34.65
N GLU A 213 -0.60 -13.50 33.49
CA GLU A 213 -1.49 -14.66 33.39
C GLU A 213 -0.94 -15.89 34.09
N GLY A 214 0.34 -16.20 33.88
CA GLY A 214 1.01 -17.32 34.55
C GLY A 214 1.04 -17.17 36.07
N LYS A 215 1.25 -15.95 36.57
CA LYS A 215 1.22 -15.65 38.01
C LYS A 215 -0.20 -15.77 38.59
N ALA A 216 -1.20 -15.24 37.91
CA ALA A 216 -2.60 -15.33 38.32
C ALA A 216 -3.06 -16.80 38.39
N LYS A 217 -2.80 -17.57 37.32
CA LYS A 217 -3.08 -19.01 37.25
C LYS A 217 -2.39 -19.79 38.37
N GLY A 218 -1.13 -19.47 38.69
CA GLY A 218 -0.39 -20.11 39.78
C GLY A 218 -1.00 -19.87 41.18
N LYS A 219 -1.73 -18.76 41.37
CA LYS A 219 -2.48 -18.47 42.59
C LYS A 219 -3.92 -19.01 42.57
N GLY A 220 -4.35 -19.66 41.48
CA GLY A 220 -5.73 -20.09 41.29
C GLY A 220 -6.72 -18.94 41.09
N LEU A 221 -6.24 -17.75 40.75
CA LEU A 221 -7.05 -16.55 40.53
C LEU A 221 -7.26 -16.34 39.04
N THR A 222 -8.43 -15.82 38.67
CA THR A 222 -8.62 -15.24 37.35
C THR A 222 -7.80 -13.95 37.22
N LEU A 223 -7.53 -13.52 35.97
CA LEU A 223 -6.82 -12.27 35.69
C LEU A 223 -7.48 -11.05 36.35
N GLU A 224 -8.81 -11.02 36.35
CA GLU A 224 -9.59 -9.92 36.92
C GLU A 224 -9.49 -9.90 38.46
N GLU A 225 -9.55 -11.08 39.10
CA GLU A 225 -9.39 -11.21 40.55
C GLU A 225 -7.99 -10.83 41.03
N ASP A 226 -6.92 -11.27 40.36
CA ASP A 226 -5.54 -10.90 40.73
C ASP A 226 -5.31 -9.38 40.56
N ALA A 227 -5.86 -8.79 39.49
CA ALA A 227 -5.80 -7.33 39.29
C ALA A 227 -6.59 -6.55 40.35
N PHE A 228 -7.75 -7.07 40.77
CA PHE A 228 -8.54 -6.47 41.84
C PHE A 228 -7.83 -6.57 43.19
N ILE A 229 -7.33 -7.75 43.55
CA ILE A 229 -6.56 -7.97 44.79
C ILE A 229 -5.33 -7.06 44.82
N GLN A 230 -4.59 -6.94 43.72
CA GLN A 230 -3.43 -6.06 43.66
C GLN A 230 -3.81 -4.57 43.84
N LYS A 231 -4.97 -4.13 43.32
CA LYS A 231 -5.48 -2.77 43.59
C LYS A 231 -5.79 -2.58 45.07
N ILE A 232 -6.43 -3.55 45.72
CA ILE A 232 -6.73 -3.50 47.16
C ILE A 232 -5.45 -3.50 47.99
N GLU A 233 -4.45 -4.34 47.66
CA GLU A 233 -3.14 -4.38 48.33
C GLU A 233 -2.40 -3.04 48.19
N ASN A 234 -2.41 -2.43 47.00
CA ASN A 234 -1.82 -1.12 46.76
C ASN A 234 -2.52 -0.03 47.59
N LEU A 235 -3.86 -0.01 47.61
CA LEU A 235 -4.63 0.92 48.44
C LEU A 235 -4.33 0.72 49.93
N THR A 236 -4.24 -0.53 50.38
CA THR A 236 -3.91 -0.87 51.77
C THR A 236 -2.51 -0.38 52.12
N THR A 237 -1.54 -0.56 51.22
CA THR A 237 -0.17 -0.08 51.40
C THR A 237 -0.12 1.45 51.49
N ILE A 238 -0.82 2.15 50.60
CA ILE A 238 -0.92 3.61 50.63
C ILE A 238 -1.56 4.07 51.94
N PHE A 239 -2.65 3.44 52.35
CA PHE A 239 -3.37 3.77 53.58
C PHE A 239 -2.51 3.53 54.83
N ASN A 240 -1.82 2.39 54.91
CA ASN A 240 -0.85 2.10 55.97
C ASN A 240 0.31 3.10 55.99
N GLY A 241 0.77 3.53 54.82
CA GLY A 241 1.76 4.60 54.69
C GLY A 241 1.27 5.93 55.28
N TYR A 242 0.02 6.31 55.01
CA TYR A 242 -0.61 7.48 55.64
C TYR A 242 -0.77 7.31 57.15
N LEU A 243 -1.21 6.15 57.63
CA LEU A 243 -1.36 5.89 59.06
C LEU A 243 -0.02 5.95 59.82
N LEU A 244 1.06 5.44 59.24
CA LEU A 244 2.42 5.52 59.82
C LEU A 244 2.95 6.95 59.91
N GLN A 245 2.47 7.87 59.08
CA GLN A 245 2.78 9.31 59.18
C GLN A 245 1.95 10.02 60.24
N VAL A 246 0.79 9.46 60.59
CA VAL A 246 -0.20 10.02 61.53
C VAL A 246 -0.13 9.33 62.90
N ASP A 247 0.90 8.51 63.12
CA ASP A 247 1.12 7.78 64.37
C ASP A 247 1.11 8.75 65.59
N PRO A 248 0.15 8.61 66.51
CA PRO A 248 0.00 9.49 67.67
C PRO A 248 1.27 9.57 68.52
N GLU A 249 2.04 8.48 68.61
CA GLU A 249 3.28 8.43 69.37
C GLU A 249 4.40 9.17 68.67
N ARG A 250 4.52 9.08 67.34
CA ARG A 250 5.44 9.93 66.57
C ARG A 250 5.05 11.39 66.52
N MET A 251 3.75 11.69 66.57
CA MET A 251 3.29 13.05 66.81
C MET A 251 3.70 13.56 68.19
N ASN A 252 3.80 12.67 69.19
CA ASN A 252 4.40 12.97 70.49
C ASN A 252 5.95 12.98 70.45
N GLU A 253 6.64 12.30 69.52
CA GLU A 253 8.10 12.42 69.35
C GLU A 253 8.50 13.71 68.63
N LEU A 254 7.62 14.24 67.77
CA LEU A 254 7.71 15.62 67.27
C LEU A 254 7.48 16.64 68.39
N ILE A 255 7.09 16.16 69.59
CA ILE A 255 6.95 16.89 70.85
C ILE A 255 8.07 16.42 71.82
N PRO A 256 9.36 16.81 71.65
CA PRO A 256 10.44 16.46 72.59
C PRO A 256 10.02 16.47 74.08
N SER A 257 10.24 15.35 74.77
CA SER A 257 9.86 15.23 76.17
C SER A 257 10.71 16.17 77.04
N ALA A 258 10.01 16.97 77.85
CA ALA A 258 10.61 17.80 78.89
C ALA A 258 10.81 16.95 80.16
N GLU A 259 11.77 16.02 80.14
CA GLU A 259 12.21 15.36 81.37
C GLU A 259 13.51 16.03 81.85
N GLU A 260 13.29 16.93 82.81
CA GLU A 260 14.09 17.23 84.01
C GLU A 260 15.57 16.83 83.94
N GLY A 261 16.38 17.72 83.33
CA GLY A 261 17.79 17.80 83.67
C GLY A 261 17.93 18.53 84.99
N GLU A 262 18.06 17.78 86.08
CA GLU A 262 18.61 18.28 87.34
C GLU A 262 19.97 18.95 87.08
N GLU A 263 20.17 20.08 87.74
CA GLU A 263 21.37 20.90 87.68
C GLU A 263 22.59 20.11 88.16
N GLU A 264 23.53 19.83 87.26
CA GLU A 264 24.93 19.59 87.64
C GLU A 264 25.81 20.67 86.99
N ASP A 265 26.27 21.56 87.87
CA ASP A 265 27.31 22.56 87.63
C ASP A 265 28.62 21.88 87.21
N GLY A 266 29.22 22.33 86.10
CA GLY A 266 30.60 21.93 85.78
C GLY A 266 31.09 22.15 84.36
N GLU A 267 31.48 23.39 84.07
CA GLU A 267 32.56 23.82 83.17
C GLU A 267 32.72 23.25 81.73
N GLU A 268 32.58 24.20 80.79
CA GLU A 268 33.35 24.35 79.54
C GLU A 268 33.41 23.18 78.54
N ARG A 269 32.39 23.13 77.65
CA ARG A 269 32.58 22.62 76.27
C ARG A 269 32.02 23.56 75.20
N LYS A 270 32.90 23.86 74.25
CA LYS A 270 32.75 24.79 73.12
C LYS A 270 31.63 24.39 72.14
N LYS A 271 30.72 25.35 71.92
CA LYS A 271 30.01 25.74 70.67
C LYS A 271 29.82 24.66 69.59
N LYS A 272 28.66 24.00 69.62
CA LYS A 272 27.76 23.89 68.45
C LYS A 272 26.34 24.21 68.93
N GLY A 273 25.83 25.38 68.53
CA GLY A 273 24.50 25.85 68.90
C GLY A 273 23.42 24.92 68.33
N LYS A 274 22.93 24.00 69.15
CA LYS A 274 21.60 23.42 68.97
C LYS A 274 20.62 24.43 69.54
N ALA A 275 19.93 25.15 68.66
CA ALA A 275 18.81 25.99 69.04
C ALA A 275 17.81 25.13 69.84
N ARG A 276 17.66 25.43 71.13
CA ARG A 276 16.55 24.92 71.95
C ARG A 276 15.27 25.37 71.26
N ARG A 277 14.56 24.45 70.61
CA ARG A 277 13.21 24.68 70.12
C ARG A 277 12.32 24.73 71.37
N GLU A 278 11.73 25.89 71.63
CA GLU A 278 10.68 26.05 72.63
C GLU A 278 9.51 25.12 72.32
N TRP A 279 9.00 24.47 73.36
CA TRP A 279 7.79 23.67 73.37
C TRP A 279 6.59 24.54 73.00
N VAL A 280 6.09 24.46 71.77
CA VAL A 280 4.80 25.07 71.41
C VAL A 280 3.75 24.00 71.49
N GLU A 281 2.90 24.07 72.52
CA GLU A 281 1.74 23.18 72.59
C GLU A 281 0.88 23.33 71.33
N PRO A 282 0.40 22.22 70.74
CA PRO A 282 -0.52 22.29 69.61
C PRO A 282 -1.72 23.13 70.01
N THR A 283 -1.93 24.23 69.28
CA THR A 283 -3.03 25.15 69.59
C THR A 283 -4.37 24.40 69.56
N PRO A 284 -5.38 24.83 70.32
CA PRO A 284 -6.70 24.21 70.29
C PRO A 284 -7.27 24.08 68.86
N ARG A 285 -6.94 25.03 67.97
CA ARG A 285 -7.33 24.99 66.54
C ARG A 285 -6.64 23.86 65.78
N MET A 286 -5.36 23.61 66.02
CA MET A 286 -4.63 22.49 65.42
C MET A 286 -5.18 21.14 65.89
N ARG A 287 -5.46 21.00 67.19
CA ARG A 287 -6.09 19.79 67.75
C ARG A 287 -7.49 19.57 67.18
N ALA A 288 -8.30 20.63 67.09
CA ALA A 288 -9.64 20.55 66.51
C ALA A 288 -9.61 20.19 65.01
N ALA A 289 -8.70 20.77 64.23
CA ALA A 289 -8.52 20.45 62.81
C ALA A 289 -8.10 18.98 62.61
N TYR A 290 -7.17 18.50 63.43
CA TYR A 290 -6.75 17.10 63.42
C TYR A 290 -7.90 16.14 63.78
N LEU A 291 -8.63 16.41 64.86
CA LEU A 291 -9.79 15.61 65.27
C LEU A 291 -10.91 15.64 64.22
N ALA A 292 -11.13 16.78 63.56
CA ALA A 292 -12.09 16.90 62.47
C ALA A 292 -11.67 16.07 61.24
N MET A 293 -10.38 16.09 60.88
CA MET A 293 -9.82 15.25 59.82
C MET A 293 -10.02 13.76 60.13
N MET A 294 -9.63 13.31 61.33
CA MET A 294 -9.80 11.91 61.76
C MET A 294 -11.27 11.47 61.77
N ARG A 295 -12.17 12.36 62.22
CA ARG A 295 -13.61 12.10 62.16
C ARG A 295 -14.12 11.96 60.73
N ASN A 296 -13.65 12.79 59.79
CA ASN A 296 -14.04 12.71 58.38
C ASN A 296 -13.57 11.41 57.74
N ILE A 297 -12.31 11.02 57.97
CA ILE A 297 -11.74 9.74 57.50
C ILE A 297 -12.57 8.58 58.05
N LYS A 298 -12.88 8.57 59.36
CA LYS A 298 -13.73 7.54 59.97
C LYS A 298 -15.11 7.45 59.30
N MET A 299 -15.76 8.58 59.03
CA MET A 299 -17.09 8.59 58.40
C MET A 299 -17.04 8.05 56.96
N GLN A 300 -16.00 8.39 56.19
CA GLN A 300 -15.84 7.85 54.84
C GLN A 300 -15.59 6.34 54.87
N VAL A 301 -14.71 5.85 55.76
CA VAL A 301 -14.46 4.42 55.92
C VAL A 301 -15.73 3.66 56.30
N LEU A 302 -16.52 4.16 57.26
CA LEU A 302 -17.80 3.55 57.64
C LEU A 302 -18.80 3.54 56.49
N ALA A 303 -18.92 4.62 55.72
CA ALA A 303 -19.82 4.66 54.57
C ALA A 303 -19.41 3.66 53.47
N TYR A 304 -18.11 3.49 53.23
CA TYR A 304 -17.60 2.47 52.32
C TYR A 304 -17.79 1.06 52.85
N GLU A 305 -17.62 0.85 54.16
CA GLU A 305 -17.89 -0.42 54.83
C GLU A 305 -19.36 -0.80 54.68
N ASP A 306 -20.30 0.10 55.00
CA ASP A 306 -21.74 -0.13 54.83
C ASP A 306 -22.08 -0.50 53.38
N THR A 307 -21.50 0.23 52.42
CA THR A 307 -21.69 -0.03 50.99
C THR A 307 -21.13 -1.40 50.60
N ALA A 308 -19.95 -1.78 51.11
CA ALA A 308 -19.34 -3.07 50.86
C ALA A 308 -20.15 -4.22 51.48
N VAL A 309 -20.69 -4.02 52.69
CA VAL A 309 -21.56 -5.00 53.36
C VAL A 309 -22.84 -5.23 52.55
N ILE A 310 -23.42 -4.15 52.00
CA ILE A 310 -24.62 -4.25 51.14
C ILE A 310 -24.32 -4.99 49.84
N MET A 311 -23.19 -4.66 49.18
CA MET A 311 -22.88 -5.23 47.86
C MET A 311 -22.24 -6.61 47.90
N HIS A 312 -21.49 -6.94 48.96
CA HIS A 312 -20.62 -8.11 49.02
C HIS A 312 -20.82 -8.96 50.28
N GLY A 313 -21.74 -8.58 51.16
CA GLY A 313 -22.03 -9.30 52.40
C GLY A 313 -21.11 -8.90 53.56
N ASN A 314 -21.45 -9.37 54.76
CA ASN A 314 -20.76 -8.99 55.99
C ASN A 314 -19.36 -9.64 56.07
N PRO A 315 -18.27 -8.87 56.24
CA PRO A 315 -16.90 -9.38 56.29
C PRO A 315 -16.61 -10.30 57.49
N VAL A 316 -17.48 -10.34 58.50
CA VAL A 316 -17.39 -11.26 59.65
C VAL A 316 -17.89 -12.68 59.28
N MET A 317 -18.58 -12.84 58.15
CA MET A 317 -18.94 -14.18 57.68
C MET A 317 -17.69 -14.93 57.21
N CYS A 318 -17.59 -16.21 57.57
CA CYS A 318 -16.59 -17.09 56.96
C CYS A 318 -16.73 -17.02 55.44
N PRO A 319 -15.64 -16.97 54.67
CA PRO A 319 -15.69 -16.88 53.21
C PRO A 319 -16.62 -17.92 52.58
N GLU A 320 -16.73 -19.11 53.18
CA GLU A 320 -17.58 -20.22 52.76
C GLU A 320 -19.09 -19.96 52.90
N ASP A 321 -19.50 -19.03 53.77
CA ASP A 321 -20.90 -18.67 54.01
C ASP A 321 -21.36 -17.50 53.14
N ALA A 322 -20.42 -16.66 52.67
CA ALA A 322 -20.72 -15.59 51.72
C ALA A 322 -21.25 -16.13 50.37
N TRP A 323 -20.79 -17.30 49.93
CA TRP A 323 -21.24 -17.95 48.67
C TRP A 323 -22.60 -18.65 48.78
N LYS A 324 -23.16 -18.79 49.97
CA LYS A 324 -24.42 -19.52 50.21
C LYS A 324 -25.66 -18.62 50.26
N GLN A 325 -25.50 -17.30 50.14
CA GLN A 325 -26.66 -16.42 50.11
C GLN A 325 -27.37 -16.53 48.75
N PRO A 326 -28.70 -16.77 48.74
CA PRO A 326 -29.47 -16.76 47.51
C PRO A 326 -29.44 -15.34 46.92
N GLY A 327 -28.95 -15.23 45.68
CA GLY A 327 -28.83 -13.96 44.96
C GLY A 327 -30.16 -13.29 44.65
#